data_AF-A0A953A4L5-F1
#
_entry.id   AF-A0A953A4L5-F1
#
_cell.length_a   1.000
_cell.length_b   1.000
_cell.length_c   1.000
_cell.angle_alpha   90.00
_cell.angle_beta   90.00
_cell.angle_gamma   90.00
#
_symmetry.space_group_name_H-M   'P 1'
#
loop_
_entity.id
_entity.type
_entity.pdbx_description
1 polymer ?
#
loop_
_entity_poly.entity_id
_entity_poly.type
_entity_poly.pdbx_seq_one_letter_code
_entity_poly.pdbx_strand_id
1 'polypeptide(L)'
;MKHVCTFLILLMAGLPAVASASSAALMVKAGRESVNALEATLTLPPGMGVDQLYDGNSALLIWVKRPAYDEASRTISFSGIAPGGFSGEKMILSFSGSFEAEDLSSISFSGVAAFKNDGSGGSAPVTFSVVPFEVARDELPPVPFVLTISSSPAIFEGRRFVSFAAQDKGTGIERYEYATTWLLPPGERDWKPGDSPIPLSRSMLFQNISVRALDRAGNAAEASTAGPYRYPSIGIIITACALLLLRRSLRSRSSPSY
;
A
#
# COMPACT_ATOMS: atom_id res chain seq x y z
N MET A 1 29.32 -30.47 -64.58
CA MET A 1 29.91 -30.12 -63.26
C MET A 1 28.81 -30.29 -62.23
N LYS A 2 28.90 -31.30 -61.35
CA LYS A 2 27.87 -31.61 -60.34
C LYS A 2 28.19 -30.83 -59.07
N HIS A 3 27.36 -29.86 -58.70
CA HIS A 3 27.47 -29.17 -57.41
C HIS A 3 26.80 -30.01 -56.33
N VAL A 4 27.60 -30.49 -55.38
CA VAL A 4 27.15 -31.13 -54.13
C VAL A 4 26.66 -30.01 -53.22
N CYS A 5 25.41 -30.08 -52.80
CA CYS A 5 24.81 -29.16 -51.83
C CYS A 5 24.98 -29.78 -50.44
N THR A 6 25.91 -29.24 -49.65
CA THR A 6 26.17 -29.65 -48.27
C THR A 6 25.10 -29.03 -47.37
N PHE A 7 24.28 -29.86 -46.72
CA PHE A 7 23.28 -29.44 -45.74
C PHE A 7 23.95 -29.25 -44.38
N LEU A 8 23.99 -28.01 -43.88
CA LEU A 8 24.49 -27.68 -42.55
C LEU A 8 23.34 -27.83 -41.54
N ILE A 9 23.39 -28.86 -40.70
CA ILE A 9 22.46 -29.02 -39.56
C ILE A 9 22.97 -28.12 -38.43
N LEU A 10 22.30 -26.99 -38.20
CA LEU A 10 22.56 -26.13 -37.05
C LEU A 10 21.90 -26.80 -35.82
N LEU A 11 22.72 -27.32 -34.91
CA LEU A 11 22.29 -27.82 -33.61
C LEU A 11 21.81 -26.62 -32.78
N MET A 12 20.49 -26.43 -32.68
CA MET A 12 19.90 -25.47 -31.75
C MET A 12 20.13 -25.99 -30.33
N ALA A 13 21.16 -25.46 -29.66
CA ALA A 13 21.35 -25.65 -28.23
C ALA A 13 20.08 -25.16 -27.52
N GLY A 14 19.48 -26.02 -26.70
CA GLY A 14 18.29 -25.69 -25.92
C GLY A 14 18.58 -24.44 -25.09
N LEU A 15 17.77 -23.40 -25.30
CA LEU A 15 17.63 -22.33 -24.33
C LEU A 15 17.29 -22.99 -22.98
N PRO A 16 17.93 -22.60 -21.86
CA PRO A 16 17.48 -23.08 -20.56
C PRO A 16 15.98 -22.78 -20.48
N ALA A 17 15.19 -23.78 -20.13
CA ALA A 17 13.78 -23.60 -19.83
C ALA A 17 13.71 -22.44 -18.83
N VAL A 18 13.08 -21.34 -19.27
CA VAL A 18 12.74 -20.24 -18.37
C VAL A 18 11.95 -20.91 -17.25
N ALA A 19 12.49 -20.88 -16.03
CA ALA A 19 11.78 -21.39 -14.87
C ALA A 19 10.38 -20.79 -14.91
N SER A 20 9.36 -21.64 -15.06
CA SER A 20 7.98 -21.19 -15.06
C SER A 20 7.77 -20.42 -13.77
N ALA A 21 7.53 -19.11 -13.86
CA ALA A 21 7.23 -18.32 -12.67
C ALA A 21 5.91 -18.86 -12.12
N SER A 22 6.00 -19.60 -11.01
CA SER A 22 4.84 -20.15 -10.33
C SER A 22 4.29 -19.10 -9.38
N SER A 23 2.97 -19.10 -9.21
CA SER A 23 2.28 -18.17 -8.32
C SER A 23 1.29 -18.92 -7.45
N ALA A 24 1.16 -18.49 -6.20
CA ALA A 24 0.32 -19.13 -5.19
C ALA A 24 -0.34 -18.11 -4.27
N ALA A 25 -1.47 -18.51 -3.67
CA ALA A 25 -2.20 -17.71 -2.70
C ALA A 25 -2.29 -18.43 -1.37
N LEU A 26 -2.06 -17.67 -0.29
CA LEU A 26 -2.39 -18.10 1.07
C LEU A 26 -3.87 -17.81 1.32
N MET A 27 -4.63 -18.89 1.50
CA MET A 27 -6.04 -18.84 1.88
C MET A 27 -6.15 -19.14 3.38
N VAL A 28 -7.08 -18.45 4.04
CA VAL A 28 -7.51 -18.74 5.40
C VAL A 28 -9.00 -19.08 5.38
N LYS A 29 -9.38 -20.14 6.06
CA LYS A 29 -10.77 -20.50 6.32
C LYS A 29 -11.08 -20.26 7.79
N ALA A 30 -11.92 -19.27 8.06
CA ALA A 30 -12.52 -19.08 9.37
C ALA A 30 -13.53 -20.21 9.65
N GLY A 31 -13.61 -20.64 10.91
CA GLY A 31 -14.62 -21.59 11.38
C GLY A 31 -16.04 -21.00 11.36
N ARG A 32 -16.79 -21.22 12.44
CA ARG A 32 -18.14 -20.64 12.59
C ARG A 32 -18.11 -19.15 12.96
N GLU A 33 -17.06 -18.75 13.67
CA GLU A 33 -16.90 -17.39 14.17
C GLU A 33 -16.29 -16.49 13.11
N SER A 34 -16.67 -15.20 13.14
CA SER A 34 -15.97 -14.18 12.37
C SER A 34 -14.62 -13.86 13.03
N VAL A 35 -13.58 -13.66 12.20
CA VAL A 35 -12.20 -13.36 12.62
C VAL A 35 -11.89 -11.90 12.29
N ASN A 36 -11.28 -11.15 13.20
CA ASN A 36 -10.89 -9.74 12.98
C ASN A 36 -9.40 -9.45 13.19
N ALA A 37 -8.62 -10.40 13.67
CA ALA A 37 -7.17 -10.26 13.76
C ALA A 37 -6.53 -11.62 13.50
N LEU A 38 -5.41 -11.60 12.79
CA LEU A 38 -4.71 -12.80 12.36
C LEU A 38 -3.20 -12.53 12.29
N GLU A 39 -2.43 -13.46 12.82
CA GLU A 39 -0.99 -13.57 12.60
C GLU A 39 -0.61 -15.02 12.31
N ALA A 40 0.43 -15.19 11.50
CA ALA A 40 1.02 -16.49 11.24
C ALA A 40 2.44 -16.33 10.65
N THR A 41 3.22 -17.39 10.78
CA THR A 41 4.47 -17.59 10.06
C THR A 41 4.36 -18.83 9.19
N LEU A 42 4.62 -18.66 7.91
CA LEU A 42 4.74 -19.72 6.92
C LEU A 42 6.22 -20.09 6.81
N THR A 43 6.53 -21.38 6.84
CA THR A 43 7.89 -21.90 6.59
C THR A 43 7.88 -22.66 5.29
N LEU A 44 8.71 -22.21 4.34
CA LEU A 44 8.79 -22.74 2.99
C LEU A 44 9.79 -23.91 2.95
N PRO A 45 9.50 -24.97 2.16
CA PRO A 45 10.42 -26.10 2.01
C PRO A 45 11.72 -25.67 1.29
N PRO A 46 12.82 -26.43 1.47
CA PRO A 46 14.06 -26.17 0.73
C PRO A 46 13.83 -26.20 -0.79
N GLY A 47 14.46 -25.27 -1.52
CA GLY A 47 14.35 -25.17 -2.98
C GLY A 47 13.26 -24.20 -3.46
N MET A 48 12.30 -23.85 -2.59
CA MET A 48 11.31 -22.83 -2.90
C MET A 48 11.91 -21.43 -2.80
N GLY A 49 11.70 -20.61 -3.82
CA GLY A 49 12.06 -19.19 -3.86
C GLY A 49 10.82 -18.32 -3.93
N VAL A 50 10.91 -17.11 -3.37
CA VAL A 50 9.87 -16.08 -3.45
C VAL A 50 10.49 -14.84 -4.07
N ASP A 51 9.98 -14.47 -5.24
CA ASP A 51 10.42 -13.29 -5.97
C ASP A 51 9.60 -12.06 -5.57
N GLN A 52 8.28 -12.23 -5.42
CA GLN A 52 7.36 -11.14 -5.09
C GLN A 52 6.25 -11.59 -4.15
N LEU A 53 5.84 -10.67 -3.27
CA LEU A 53 4.70 -10.80 -2.36
C LEU A 53 3.67 -9.71 -2.67
N TYR A 54 2.42 -10.13 -2.76
CA TYR A 54 1.27 -9.28 -3.02
C TYR A 54 0.30 -9.37 -1.83
N ASP A 55 -0.10 -8.22 -1.31
CA ASP A 55 -1.07 -8.10 -0.20
C ASP A 55 -2.39 -7.46 -0.65
N GLY A 56 -2.59 -7.30 -1.96
CA GLY A 56 -3.85 -6.88 -2.55
C GLY A 56 -4.95 -7.91 -2.36
N ASN A 57 -6.20 -7.44 -2.34
CA ASN A 57 -7.40 -8.26 -2.09
C ASN A 57 -7.37 -9.09 -0.78
N SER A 58 -6.48 -8.75 0.16
CA SER A 58 -6.39 -9.41 1.46
C SER A 58 -7.65 -9.23 2.30
N ALA A 59 -7.96 -10.23 3.10
CA ALA A 59 -8.93 -10.13 4.19
C ALA A 59 -8.49 -9.15 5.29
N LEU A 60 -7.17 -8.96 5.44
CA LEU A 60 -6.59 -8.04 6.40
C LEU A 60 -6.42 -6.68 5.73
N LEU A 61 -6.99 -5.65 6.35
CA LEU A 61 -6.97 -4.29 5.79
C LEU A 61 -5.84 -3.46 6.42
N ILE A 62 -5.48 -3.73 7.67
CA ILE A 62 -4.49 -2.97 8.41
C ILE A 62 -3.41 -3.93 8.90
N TRP A 63 -2.19 -3.69 8.44
CA TRP A 63 -1.03 -4.50 8.80
C TRP A 63 -0.32 -3.94 10.03
N VAL A 64 -0.11 -4.79 11.04
CA VAL A 64 0.84 -4.54 12.13
C VAL A 64 2.23 -4.96 11.68
N LYS A 65 2.33 -6.11 11.02
CA LYS A 65 3.50 -6.58 10.27
C LYS A 65 3.05 -6.98 8.88
N ARG A 66 3.48 -6.21 7.88
CA ARG A 66 3.24 -6.56 6.47
C ARG A 66 3.95 -7.87 6.11
N PRO A 67 3.37 -8.69 5.22
CA PRO A 67 4.04 -9.88 4.74
C PRO A 67 5.40 -9.54 4.12
N ALA A 68 6.43 -10.24 4.57
CA ALA A 68 7.78 -10.13 4.03
C ALA A 68 8.42 -11.52 4.02
N TYR A 69 9.16 -11.82 2.95
CA TYR A 69 9.95 -13.05 2.84
C TYR A 69 11.34 -12.82 3.43
N ASP A 70 11.73 -13.70 4.35
CA ASP A 70 13.09 -13.80 4.86
C ASP A 70 13.75 -15.05 4.28
N GLU A 71 14.69 -14.84 3.37
CA GLU A 71 15.41 -15.90 2.66
C GLU A 71 16.28 -16.75 3.61
N ALA A 72 16.86 -16.15 4.65
CA ALA A 72 17.75 -16.85 5.58
C ALA A 72 16.98 -17.86 6.44
N SER A 73 15.78 -17.49 6.87
CA SER A 73 14.90 -18.38 7.64
C SER A 73 13.90 -19.16 6.77
N ARG A 74 13.77 -18.81 5.47
CA ARG A 74 12.74 -19.30 4.53
C ARG A 74 11.34 -19.13 5.08
N THR A 75 11.05 -17.95 5.61
CA THR A 75 9.75 -17.66 6.21
C THR A 75 9.05 -16.47 5.60
N ILE A 76 7.73 -16.54 5.54
CA ILE A 76 6.86 -15.38 5.33
C ILE A 76 6.09 -15.18 6.63
N SER A 77 6.18 -14.01 7.23
CA SER A 77 5.46 -13.70 8.47
C SER A 77 4.65 -12.43 8.33
N PHE A 78 3.47 -12.43 8.93
CA PHE A 78 2.54 -11.30 8.88
C PHE A 78 1.70 -11.22 10.16
N SER A 79 1.20 -10.03 10.44
CA SER A 79 0.15 -9.81 11.43
C SER A 79 -0.70 -8.61 11.02
N GLY A 80 -2.01 -8.74 11.14
CA GLY A 80 -2.93 -7.69 10.72
C GLY A 80 -4.31 -7.85 11.31
N ILE A 81 -5.13 -6.84 11.04
CA ILE A 81 -6.52 -6.77 11.49
C ILE A 81 -7.46 -6.53 10.30
N ALA A 82 -8.65 -7.09 10.42
CA ALA A 82 -9.78 -6.94 9.52
C ALA A 82 -10.92 -6.25 10.29
N PRO A 83 -10.98 -4.91 10.27
CA PRO A 83 -12.10 -4.20 10.88
C PRO A 83 -13.44 -4.69 10.32
N GLY A 84 -14.41 -4.97 11.18
CA GLY A 84 -15.70 -5.57 10.78
C GLY A 84 -15.65 -7.09 10.60
N GLY A 85 -14.45 -7.69 10.65
CA GLY A 85 -14.21 -9.13 10.60
C GLY A 85 -14.48 -9.76 9.24
N PHE A 86 -14.04 -11.01 9.09
CA PHE A 86 -14.35 -11.86 7.95
C PHE A 86 -14.82 -13.25 8.40
N SER A 87 -15.54 -13.94 7.54
CA SER A 87 -16.01 -15.32 7.73
C SER A 87 -15.81 -16.10 6.44
N GLY A 88 -15.87 -17.44 6.53
CA GLY A 88 -15.64 -18.32 5.39
C GLY A 88 -14.17 -18.32 4.96
N GLU A 89 -13.94 -18.63 3.69
CA GLU A 89 -12.61 -18.66 3.10
C GLU A 89 -12.25 -17.31 2.47
N LYS A 90 -11.05 -16.82 2.74
CA LYS A 90 -10.52 -15.55 2.24
C LYS A 90 -9.03 -15.67 1.91
N MET A 91 -8.59 -14.85 0.96
CA MET A 91 -7.16 -14.69 0.68
C MET A 91 -6.52 -13.77 1.73
N ILE A 92 -5.29 -14.09 2.13
CA ILE A 92 -4.47 -13.24 3.00
C ILE A 92 -3.38 -12.52 2.24
N LEU A 93 -2.72 -13.25 1.33
CA LEU A 93 -1.67 -12.75 0.46
C LEU A 93 -1.53 -13.70 -0.72
N SER A 94 -0.82 -13.26 -1.75
CA SER A 94 -0.30 -14.12 -2.80
C SER A 94 1.17 -13.83 -3.05
N PHE A 95 1.86 -14.75 -3.71
CA PHE A 95 3.27 -14.62 -4.02
C PHE A 95 3.63 -15.34 -5.30
N SER A 96 4.71 -14.91 -5.94
CA SER A 96 5.32 -15.57 -7.09
C SER A 96 6.77 -15.94 -6.80
N GLY A 97 7.28 -16.95 -7.51
CA GLY A 97 8.67 -17.37 -7.38
C GLY A 97 8.96 -18.70 -8.05
N SER A 98 10.03 -19.34 -7.61
CA SER A 98 10.49 -20.63 -8.12
C SER A 98 10.02 -21.78 -7.24
N PHE A 99 9.00 -22.51 -7.68
CA PHE A 99 8.47 -23.71 -7.04
C PHE A 99 7.51 -24.45 -7.98
N GLU A 100 7.23 -25.70 -7.67
CA GLU A 100 6.18 -26.49 -8.32
C GLU A 100 4.90 -26.53 -7.47
N ALA A 101 3.78 -26.91 -8.08
CA ALA A 101 2.49 -26.95 -7.38
C ALA A 101 2.50 -27.94 -6.20
N GLU A 102 3.29 -29.01 -6.30
CA GLU A 102 3.45 -30.03 -5.28
C GLU A 102 4.16 -29.50 -4.03
N ASP A 103 5.07 -28.53 -4.18
CA ASP A 103 5.84 -27.92 -3.08
C ASP A 103 4.92 -27.17 -2.10
N LEU A 104 3.80 -26.63 -2.59
CA LEU A 104 2.84 -25.86 -1.80
C LEU A 104 2.26 -26.67 -0.64
N SER A 105 2.12 -27.99 -0.81
CA SER A 105 1.62 -28.90 0.23
C SER A 105 2.61 -29.10 1.39
N SER A 106 3.89 -28.78 1.17
CA SER A 106 4.95 -28.90 2.17
C SER A 106 5.20 -27.62 2.98
N ILE A 107 4.48 -26.53 2.66
CA ILE A 107 4.51 -25.30 3.46
C ILE A 107 3.88 -25.57 4.82
N SER A 108 4.60 -25.22 5.88
CA SER A 108 4.14 -25.41 7.26
C SER A 108 3.80 -24.07 7.92
N PHE A 109 2.88 -24.11 8.88
CA PHE A 109 2.38 -22.94 9.59
C PHE A 109 2.74 -23.01 11.07
N SER A 110 3.23 -21.91 11.61
CA SER A 110 3.55 -21.77 13.03
C SER A 110 3.16 -20.38 13.54
N GLY A 111 3.11 -20.22 14.87
CA GLY A 111 2.75 -18.95 15.49
C GLY A 111 1.37 -18.43 15.07
N VAL A 112 0.44 -19.34 14.78
CA VAL A 112 -0.90 -18.97 14.33
C VAL A 112 -1.71 -18.46 15.51
N ALA A 113 -2.12 -17.20 15.46
CA ALA A 113 -3.13 -16.65 16.35
C ALA A 113 -4.20 -15.93 15.54
N ALA A 114 -5.46 -16.28 15.80
CA ALA A 114 -6.62 -15.65 15.21
C ALA A 114 -7.61 -15.30 16.31
N PHE A 115 -8.26 -14.15 16.17
CA PHE A 115 -9.14 -13.59 17.19
C PHE A 115 -10.53 -13.35 16.67
N LYS A 116 -11.53 -13.61 17.52
CA LYS A 116 -12.94 -13.43 17.22
C LYS A 116 -13.27 -11.95 17.04
N ASN A 117 -14.15 -11.68 16.09
CA ASN A 117 -14.76 -10.38 15.89
C ASN A 117 -15.94 -10.14 16.85
N ASP A 118 -15.73 -10.30 18.15
CA ASP A 118 -16.76 -10.12 19.20
C ASP A 118 -16.35 -9.08 20.25
N GLY A 119 -15.19 -8.44 20.08
CA GLY A 119 -14.64 -7.45 21.02
C GLY A 119 -14.05 -8.03 22.30
N SER A 120 -14.10 -9.35 22.51
CA SER A 120 -13.57 -10.02 23.70
C SER A 120 -12.06 -10.32 23.61
N GLY A 121 -11.51 -10.33 22.40
CA GLY A 121 -10.15 -10.83 22.15
C GLY A 121 -10.03 -12.36 22.32
N GLY A 122 -11.14 -13.09 22.25
CA GLY A 122 -11.14 -14.55 22.32
C GLY A 122 -10.50 -15.18 21.08
N SER A 123 -9.85 -16.33 21.26
CA SER A 123 -9.26 -17.11 20.16
C SER A 123 -10.32 -17.68 19.22
N ALA A 124 -10.04 -17.68 17.92
CA ALA A 124 -10.85 -18.27 16.87
C ALA A 124 -10.05 -19.34 16.11
N PRO A 125 -10.61 -20.53 15.85
CA PRO A 125 -9.94 -21.53 15.03
C PRO A 125 -9.95 -21.12 13.56
N VAL A 126 -8.81 -21.27 12.90
CA VAL A 126 -8.63 -21.05 11.46
C VAL A 126 -7.86 -22.21 10.85
N THR A 127 -8.05 -22.42 9.55
CA THR A 127 -7.23 -23.36 8.77
C THR A 127 -6.63 -22.62 7.59
N PHE A 128 -5.34 -22.84 7.35
CA PHE A 128 -4.65 -22.29 6.20
C PHE A 128 -4.50 -23.33 5.10
N SER A 129 -4.49 -22.85 3.86
CA SER A 129 -4.07 -23.60 2.69
C SER A 129 -3.30 -22.69 1.75
N VAL A 130 -2.34 -23.28 1.02
CA VAL A 130 -1.66 -22.59 -0.07
C VAL A 130 -2.05 -23.28 -1.36
N VAL A 131 -2.55 -22.51 -2.33
CA VAL A 131 -3.07 -23.04 -3.60
C VAL A 131 -2.43 -22.31 -4.78
N PRO A 132 -2.28 -22.95 -5.95
CA PRO A 132 -1.89 -22.25 -7.17
C PRO A 132 -2.84 -21.08 -7.43
N PHE A 133 -2.27 -19.95 -7.84
CA PHE A 133 -3.02 -18.72 -8.04
C PHE A 133 -2.43 -17.93 -9.20
N GLU A 134 -3.28 -17.45 -10.12
CA GLU A 134 -2.83 -16.56 -11.18
C GLU A 134 -2.85 -15.10 -10.70
N VAL A 135 -1.67 -14.48 -10.65
CA VAL A 135 -1.57 -13.04 -10.41
C VAL A 135 -1.98 -12.32 -11.69
N ALA A 136 -3.22 -11.82 -11.71
CA ALA A 136 -3.72 -11.02 -12.82
C ALA A 136 -2.94 -9.70 -12.94
N ARG A 137 -2.85 -9.18 -14.16
CA ARG A 137 -2.32 -7.84 -14.39
C ARG A 137 -3.23 -6.81 -13.72
N ASP A 138 -2.62 -5.92 -12.97
CA ASP A 138 -3.31 -4.86 -12.26
C ASP A 138 -3.21 -3.54 -13.04
N GLU A 139 -4.37 -2.96 -13.34
CA GLU A 139 -4.54 -1.73 -14.12
C GLU A 139 -5.40 -0.71 -13.37
N LEU A 140 -5.85 -1.04 -12.15
CA LEU A 140 -6.75 -0.20 -11.38
C LEU A 140 -5.96 0.50 -10.27
N PRO A 141 -6.20 1.80 -10.03
CA PRO A 141 -5.62 2.47 -8.90
C PRO A 141 -6.18 1.93 -7.57
N PRO A 142 -5.44 2.16 -6.46
CA PRO A 142 -5.98 1.87 -5.13
C PRO A 142 -7.33 2.54 -4.90
N VAL A 143 -8.14 1.94 -4.03
CA VAL A 143 -9.44 2.46 -3.65
C VAL A 143 -9.27 3.85 -2.99
N PRO A 144 -10.12 4.85 -3.32
CA PRO A 144 -10.10 6.13 -2.65
C PRO A 144 -10.18 6.00 -1.13
N PHE A 145 -9.33 6.74 -0.42
CA PHE A 145 -9.21 6.70 1.04
C PHE A 145 -9.23 8.11 1.63
N VAL A 146 -9.31 8.19 2.96
CA VAL A 146 -9.40 9.47 3.68
C VAL A 146 -8.24 9.66 4.64
N LEU A 147 -7.89 10.93 4.86
CA LEU A 147 -6.88 11.33 5.84
C LEU A 147 -7.56 11.82 7.10
N THR A 148 -7.16 11.30 8.26
CA THR A 148 -7.69 11.72 9.56
C THR A 148 -6.59 12.37 10.38
N ILE A 149 -6.80 13.61 10.81
CA ILE A 149 -5.88 14.29 11.73
C ILE A 149 -6.32 13.99 13.16
N SER A 150 -5.40 13.51 13.99
CA SER A 150 -5.65 13.12 15.38
C SER A 150 -4.50 13.51 16.29
N SER A 151 -4.71 13.39 17.60
CA SER A 151 -3.70 13.56 18.64
C SER A 151 -3.98 12.60 19.78
N SER A 152 -2.94 11.95 20.30
CA SER A 152 -3.04 11.06 21.45
C SER A 152 -1.79 11.22 22.32
N PRO A 153 -1.90 11.34 23.67
CA PRO A 153 -0.74 11.40 24.54
C PRO A 153 0.22 10.21 24.38
N ALA A 154 -0.32 9.04 23.99
CA ALA A 154 0.45 7.81 23.78
C ALA A 154 1.23 7.79 22.45
N ILE A 155 0.92 8.68 21.50
CA ILE A 155 1.51 8.69 20.16
C ILE A 155 2.20 10.05 19.93
N PHE A 156 3.49 10.02 19.58
CA PHE A 156 4.29 11.22 19.31
C PHE A 156 4.23 12.31 20.40
N GLU A 157 4.12 11.91 21.67
CA GLU A 157 4.04 12.81 22.84
C GLU A 157 2.87 13.82 22.76
N GLY A 158 1.71 13.38 22.27
CA GLY A 158 0.53 14.23 22.14
C GLY A 158 0.53 15.19 20.95
N ARG A 159 1.59 15.17 20.12
CA ARG A 159 1.61 15.96 18.88
C ARG A 159 0.55 15.46 17.91
N ARG A 160 0.05 16.36 17.07
CA ARG A 160 -0.88 15.98 16.00
C ARG A 160 -0.17 15.13 14.96
N PHE A 161 -0.89 14.17 14.42
CA PHE A 161 -0.47 13.31 13.33
C PHE A 161 -1.62 13.11 12.36
N VAL A 162 -1.29 12.73 11.12
CA VAL A 162 -2.27 12.27 10.14
C VAL A 162 -2.18 10.74 10.03
N SER A 163 -3.32 10.08 10.11
CA SER A 163 -3.46 8.64 9.92
C SER A 163 -4.33 8.35 8.71
N PHE A 164 -3.96 7.30 7.99
CA PHE A 164 -4.62 6.84 6.77
C PHE A 164 -4.34 5.35 6.56
N ALA A 165 -5.17 4.73 5.72
CA ALA A 165 -4.96 3.37 5.21
C ALA A 165 -5.59 3.31 3.82
N ALA A 166 -4.79 3.02 2.80
CA ALA A 166 -5.29 2.72 1.46
C ALA A 166 -5.48 1.21 1.31
N GLN A 167 -6.39 0.82 0.44
CA GLN A 167 -6.61 -0.57 0.07
C GLN A 167 -6.50 -0.69 -1.44
N ASP A 168 -5.78 -1.70 -1.89
CA ASP A 168 -5.74 -2.07 -3.29
C ASP A 168 -6.34 -3.48 -3.50
N LYS A 169 -7.03 -3.65 -4.62
CA LYS A 169 -7.71 -4.91 -4.99
C LYS A 169 -6.90 -5.76 -5.97
N GLY A 170 -5.80 -5.27 -6.50
CA GLY A 170 -4.90 -5.98 -7.39
C GLY A 170 -3.63 -6.41 -6.66
N THR A 171 -2.55 -5.71 -6.90
CA THR A 171 -1.19 -6.07 -6.47
C THR A 171 -0.83 -5.65 -5.05
N GLY A 172 -1.67 -4.83 -4.41
CA GLY A 172 -1.42 -4.30 -3.07
C GLY A 172 -0.65 -2.99 -3.08
N ILE A 173 -0.49 -2.39 -1.89
CA ILE A 173 0.17 -1.09 -1.76
C ILE A 173 1.68 -1.29 -1.67
N GLU A 174 2.43 -0.73 -2.61
CA GLU A 174 3.90 -0.74 -2.56
C GLU A 174 4.41 0.23 -1.49
N ARG A 175 3.99 1.50 -1.55
CA ARG A 175 4.47 2.54 -0.67
C ARG A 175 3.51 3.72 -0.53
N TYR A 176 3.77 4.51 0.48
CA TYR A 176 3.10 5.79 0.71
C TYR A 176 4.08 6.94 0.58
N GLU A 177 3.60 8.02 -0.01
CA GLU A 177 4.28 9.30 -0.10
C GLU A 177 3.37 10.40 0.46
N TYR A 178 3.95 11.46 0.99
CA TYR A 178 3.22 12.63 1.46
C TYR A 178 3.88 13.91 1.01
N ALA A 179 3.07 14.95 0.87
CA ALA A 179 3.49 16.30 0.56
C ALA A 179 2.65 17.30 1.36
N THR A 180 3.22 18.48 1.63
CA THR A 180 2.50 19.55 2.30
C THR A 180 2.68 20.87 1.55
N THR A 181 1.58 21.55 1.26
CA THR A 181 1.59 22.77 0.44
C THR A 181 0.68 23.85 1.02
N TRP A 182 0.97 25.12 0.75
CA TRP A 182 0.16 26.23 1.29
C TRP A 182 -1.11 26.50 0.47
N LEU A 183 -0.96 26.52 -0.86
CA LEU A 183 -1.99 26.96 -1.79
C LEU A 183 -2.14 26.02 -2.98
N LEU A 184 -1.03 25.76 -3.68
CA LEU A 184 -1.02 24.95 -4.90
C LEU A 184 -1.00 23.45 -4.57
N PRO A 185 -1.54 22.60 -5.45
CA PRO A 185 -1.33 21.16 -5.36
C PRO A 185 0.17 20.82 -5.37
N PRO A 186 0.59 19.72 -4.72
CA PRO A 186 1.98 19.28 -4.74
C PRO A 186 2.45 18.97 -6.16
N GLY A 187 3.63 19.46 -6.51
CA GLY A 187 4.35 19.02 -7.70
C GLY A 187 5.10 17.71 -7.44
N GLU A 188 5.59 17.09 -8.50
CA GLU A 188 6.23 15.75 -8.41
C GLU A 188 7.45 15.72 -7.45
N ARG A 189 8.14 16.85 -7.27
CA ARG A 189 9.31 16.95 -6.38
C ARG A 189 8.96 17.21 -4.90
N ASP A 190 7.69 17.48 -4.58
CA ASP A 190 7.26 17.77 -3.22
C ASP A 190 6.96 16.49 -2.42
N TRP A 191 6.75 15.38 -3.12
CA TRP A 191 6.45 14.07 -2.54
C TRP A 191 7.68 13.45 -1.90
N LYS A 192 7.48 12.90 -0.71
CA LYS A 192 8.51 12.19 0.05
C LYS A 192 7.91 10.95 0.71
N PRO A 193 8.71 9.89 0.95
CA PRO A 193 8.22 8.69 1.61
C PRO A 193 7.63 9.01 2.99
N GLY A 194 6.53 8.35 3.35
CA GLY A 194 5.97 8.48 4.70
C GLY A 194 4.87 7.48 5.00
N ASP A 195 5.06 6.70 6.07
CA ASP A 195 4.11 5.72 6.54
C ASP A 195 3.12 6.30 7.55
N SER A 196 1.95 5.69 7.63
CA SER A 196 0.92 6.03 8.61
C SER A 196 1.29 5.49 10.00
N PRO A 197 1.12 6.27 11.08
CA PRO A 197 0.76 7.69 11.12
C PRO A 197 1.95 8.63 10.88
N ILE A 198 1.73 9.76 10.22
CA ILE A 198 2.75 10.80 9.97
C ILE A 198 2.63 11.93 11.01
N PRO A 199 3.65 12.20 11.83
CA PRO A 199 3.63 13.33 12.76
C PRO A 199 3.65 14.67 12.03
N LEU A 200 2.79 15.60 12.45
CA LEU A 200 2.69 16.93 11.84
C LEU A 200 3.61 17.92 12.54
N SER A 201 4.50 18.54 11.78
CA SER A 201 5.31 19.65 12.28
C SER A 201 4.47 20.93 12.41
N ARG A 202 4.99 21.92 13.15
CA ARG A 202 4.29 23.19 13.40
C ARG A 202 3.88 23.91 12.12
N SER A 203 4.70 23.85 11.07
CA SER A 203 4.41 24.46 9.76
C SER A 203 3.32 23.71 8.99
N MET A 204 3.32 22.37 9.08
CA MET A 204 2.33 21.53 8.40
C MET A 204 0.90 21.73 8.90
N LEU A 205 0.74 22.19 10.15
CA LEU A 205 -0.59 22.48 10.72
C LEU A 205 -1.35 23.59 10.00
N PHE A 206 -0.66 24.41 9.20
CA PHE A 206 -1.22 25.52 8.43
C PHE A 206 -1.28 25.21 6.91
N GLN A 207 -0.83 24.02 6.49
CA GLN A 207 -0.73 23.61 5.09
C GLN A 207 -1.82 22.60 4.75
N ASN A 208 -2.07 22.41 3.46
CA ASN A 208 -2.73 21.20 2.96
C ASN A 208 -1.75 20.04 3.13
N ILE A 209 -2.29 18.89 3.52
CA ILE A 209 -1.55 17.65 3.69
C ILE A 209 -2.11 16.67 2.67
N SER A 210 -1.26 16.21 1.77
CA SER A 210 -1.61 15.26 0.72
C SER A 210 -0.84 13.97 0.95
N VAL A 211 -1.49 12.84 0.69
CA VAL A 211 -0.90 11.51 0.73
C VAL A 211 -1.23 10.81 -0.58
N ARG A 212 -0.22 10.16 -1.16
CA ARG A 212 -0.29 9.34 -2.36
C ARG A 212 0.03 7.91 -1.96
N ALA A 213 -0.89 7.00 -2.24
CA ALA A 213 -0.66 5.56 -2.12
C ALA A 213 -0.35 5.01 -3.51
N LEU A 214 0.81 4.38 -3.67
CA LEU A 214 1.22 3.74 -4.93
C LEU A 214 1.09 2.23 -4.78
N ASP A 215 0.44 1.59 -5.74
CA ASP A 215 0.42 0.12 -5.84
C ASP A 215 1.69 -0.42 -6.52
N ARG A 216 1.84 -1.75 -6.56
CA ARG A 216 3.00 -2.39 -7.20
C ARG A 216 2.95 -2.38 -8.73
N ALA A 217 1.78 -2.08 -9.31
CA ALA A 217 1.61 -1.91 -10.75
C ALA A 217 1.94 -0.49 -11.23
N GLY A 218 2.17 0.44 -10.31
CA GLY A 218 2.51 1.84 -10.57
C GLY A 218 1.31 2.77 -10.69
N ASN A 219 0.09 2.31 -10.38
CA ASN A 219 -1.05 3.21 -10.26
C ASN A 219 -1.05 3.89 -8.89
N ALA A 220 -1.75 5.01 -8.78
CA ALA A 220 -1.77 5.82 -7.58
C ALA A 220 -3.16 6.31 -7.22
N ALA A 221 -3.44 6.38 -5.92
CA ALA A 221 -4.58 7.09 -5.36
C ALA A 221 -4.09 8.19 -4.42
N GLU A 222 -4.70 9.36 -4.52
CA GLU A 222 -4.34 10.51 -3.70
C GLU A 222 -5.50 10.94 -2.80
N ALA A 223 -5.18 11.32 -1.58
CA ALA A 223 -6.09 11.93 -0.63
C ALA A 223 -5.48 13.20 -0.07
N SER A 224 -6.30 14.18 0.27
CA SER A 224 -5.83 15.45 0.82
C SER A 224 -6.75 15.96 1.93
N THR A 225 -6.16 16.59 2.94
CA THR A 225 -6.88 17.26 4.03
C THR A 225 -6.23 18.59 4.37
N ALA A 226 -7.02 19.56 4.82
CA ALA A 226 -6.49 20.81 5.34
C ALA A 226 -5.90 20.60 6.74
N GLY A 227 -4.74 21.21 6.99
CA GLY A 227 -4.20 21.33 8.33
C GLY A 227 -5.17 22.06 9.26
N PRO A 228 -5.20 21.73 10.56
CA PRO A 228 -6.23 22.19 11.50
C PRO A 228 -6.21 23.71 11.75
N TYR A 229 -5.13 24.40 11.39
CA TYR A 229 -5.01 25.86 11.52
C TYR A 229 -4.93 26.58 10.17
N ARG A 230 -5.21 25.88 9.07
CA ARG A 230 -5.27 26.49 7.74
C ARG A 230 -6.58 27.27 7.61
N TYR A 231 -6.49 28.59 7.62
CA TYR A 231 -7.62 29.46 7.34
C TYR A 231 -7.70 29.75 5.83
N PRO A 232 -8.83 29.45 5.15
CA PRO A 232 -8.99 29.76 3.74
C PRO A 232 -9.03 31.27 3.45
N SER A 233 -9.18 32.11 4.49
CA SER A 233 -9.38 33.56 4.39
C SER A 233 -8.12 34.36 4.06
N ILE A 234 -6.92 33.80 4.11
CA ILE A 234 -5.69 34.55 3.74
C ILE A 234 -5.74 34.99 2.26
N GLY A 235 -6.29 34.16 1.37
CA GLY A 235 -6.51 34.54 -0.03
C GLY A 235 -7.44 35.74 -0.17
N ILE A 236 -8.53 35.77 0.59
CA ILE A 236 -9.49 36.89 0.61
C ILE A 236 -8.79 38.18 1.09
N ILE A 237 -7.95 38.09 2.13
CA ILE A 237 -7.21 39.25 2.67
C ILE A 237 -6.20 39.77 1.64
N ILE A 238 -5.46 38.89 0.96
CA ILE A 238 -4.49 39.28 -0.07
C ILE A 238 -5.20 39.94 -1.25
N THR A 239 -6.30 39.37 -1.74
CA THR A 239 -7.10 39.96 -2.82
C THR A 239 -7.68 41.31 -2.41
N ALA A 240 -8.21 41.43 -1.19
CA ALA A 240 -8.73 42.70 -0.67
C ALA A 240 -7.62 43.76 -0.57
N CYS A 241 -6.43 43.41 -0.07
CA CYS A 241 -5.28 44.30 -0.03
C CYS A 241 -4.81 44.72 -1.43
N ALA A 242 -4.73 43.78 -2.38
CA ALA A 242 -4.37 44.08 -3.76
C ALA A 242 -5.37 45.05 -4.42
N LEU A 243 -6.68 44.83 -4.22
CA LEU A 243 -7.73 45.73 -4.71
C LEU A 243 -7.65 47.12 -4.07
N LEU A 244 -7.34 47.21 -2.76
CA LEU A 244 -7.16 48.49 -2.06
C LEU A 244 -5.93 49.25 -2.58
N LEU A 245 -4.83 48.56 -2.87
CA LEU A 245 -3.63 49.14 -3.45
C LEU A 245 -3.86 49.61 -4.88
N LEU A 246 -4.57 48.83 -5.70
CA LEU A 246 -4.96 49.22 -7.07
C LEU A 246 -5.86 50.46 -7.06
N ARG A 247 -6.84 50.52 -6.15
CA ARG A 247 -7.71 51.69 -6.00
C ARG A 247 -6.93 52.94 -5.60
N ARG A 248 -5.91 52.80 -4.75
CA ARG A 248 -5.03 53.91 -4.36
C ARG A 248 -4.17 54.40 -5.53
N SER A 249 -3.58 53.50 -6.32
CA SER A 249 -2.74 53.89 -7.45
C SER A 249 -3.53 54.53 -8.60
N LEU A 250 -4.79 54.13 -8.81
CA LEU A 250 -5.68 54.76 -9.77
C LEU A 250 -6.07 56.18 -9.34
N ARG A 251 -6.31 56.41 -8.04
CA ARG A 251 -6.61 57.75 -7.50
C ARG A 251 -5.43 58.73 -7.55
N SER A 252 -4.20 58.25 -7.40
CA SER A 252 -3.02 59.15 -7.44
C SER A 252 -2.70 59.64 -8.87
N ARG A 253 -3.15 58.94 -9.91
CA ARG A 253 -2.96 59.34 -11.31
C ARG A 253 -3.98 60.35 -11.82
N SER A 254 -5.08 60.56 -11.10
CA SER A 254 -6.17 61.47 -11.48
C SER A 254 -6.08 62.87 -10.87
N SER A 255 -4.98 63.21 -10.17
CA SER A 255 -4.79 64.56 -9.62
C SER A 255 -4.33 65.51 -10.73
N PRO A 256 -5.05 66.61 -11.03
CA PRO A 256 -4.61 67.60 -12.01
C PRO A 256 -3.43 68.39 -11.45
N SER A 257 -2.35 68.51 -12.23
CA SER A 257 -1.30 69.51 -11.98
C SER A 257 -1.91 70.89 -12.21
N TYR A 258 -2.07 71.68 -11.14
CA TYR A 258 -2.36 73.11 -11.21
C TYR A 258 -1.07 73.90 -11.41
#